data_AF-A0A4R9VEF1-F1
#
_entry.id   AF-A0A4R9VEF1-F1
#
_cell.length_a   1.000
_cell.length_b   1.000
_cell.length_c   1.000
_cell.angle_alpha   90.00
_cell.angle_beta   90.00
_cell.angle_gamma   90.00
#
_symmetry.space_group_name_H-M   'P 1'
#
loop_
_entity.id
_entity.type
_entity.pdbx_description
1 polymer ?
#
loop_
_entity_poly.entity_id
_entity_poly.type
_entity_poly.pdbx_seq_one_letter_code
_entity_poly.pdbx_strand_id
1 'polypeptide(L)'
;LRAGAELIAEADLVVPVPLHWRRFFRRQFNQSAELARAVSHLSGLPFSPSAVRRVKLTRQQVGLERQDREDNVRAAFRVPTEAEIEIAGRRVLLI
;
A
#
# COMPACT_ATOMS: atom_id res chain seq x y z
N LEU A 1 -8.51 -5.34 -17.10
CA LEU A 1 -7.93 -4.01 -16.77
C LEU A 1 -7.08 -3.56 -17.96
N ARG A 2 -7.19 -2.30 -18.42
CA ARG A 2 -6.44 -1.82 -19.61
C ARG A 2 -5.12 -1.12 -19.27
N ALA A 3 -5.07 -0.36 -18.17
CA ALA A 3 -3.84 0.28 -17.70
C ALA A 3 -3.10 -0.65 -16.73
N GLY A 4 -1.76 -0.71 -16.85
CA GLY A 4 -0.90 -1.53 -15.98
C GLY A 4 -1.12 -3.04 -16.14
N ALA A 5 -1.58 -3.49 -17.32
CA ALA A 5 -1.90 -4.91 -17.56
C ALA A 5 -0.66 -5.79 -17.42
N GLU A 6 0.49 -5.31 -17.88
CA GLU A 6 1.80 -5.91 -17.72
C GLU A 6 2.19 -6.06 -16.25
N LEU A 7 2.00 -5.02 -15.44
CA LEU A 7 2.29 -5.05 -14.00
C LEU A 7 1.38 -6.05 -13.26
N ILE A 8 0.11 -6.15 -13.68
CA ILE A 8 -0.84 -7.09 -13.10
C ILE A 8 -0.49 -8.53 -13.48
N ALA A 9 -0.12 -8.77 -14.75
CA ALA A 9 0.27 -10.09 -15.23
C ALA A 9 1.55 -10.61 -14.55
N GLU A 10 2.41 -9.69 -14.13
CA GLU A 10 3.66 -9.97 -13.42
C GLU A 10 3.55 -9.84 -11.89
N ALA A 11 2.38 -9.61 -11.32
CA ALA A 11 2.24 -9.51 -9.87
C ALA A 11 1.85 -10.85 -9.27
N ASP A 12 2.34 -11.10 -8.05
CA ASP A 12 1.99 -12.29 -7.28
C ASP A 12 0.98 -11.96 -6.14
N LEU A 13 0.87 -10.68 -5.77
CA LEU A 13 -0.11 -10.17 -4.80
C LEU A 13 -0.38 -8.67 -4.95
N VAL A 14 -1.53 -8.23 -4.45
CA VAL A 14 -1.94 -6.82 -4.37
C VAL A 14 -1.87 -6.33 -2.92
N VAL A 15 -1.16 -5.24 -2.70
CA VAL A 15 -0.98 -4.62 -1.38
C VAL A 15 -1.37 -3.14 -1.44
N PRO A 16 -2.25 -2.66 -0.56
CA PRO A 16 -2.57 -1.24 -0.50
C PRO A 16 -1.54 -0.47 0.33
N VAL A 17 -1.27 0.78 -0.02
CA VAL A 17 -0.57 1.74 0.85
C VAL A 17 -1.41 2.00 2.11
N PRO A 18 -0.89 1.65 3.31
CA PRO A 18 -1.66 1.79 4.54
C PRO A 18 -1.79 3.25 4.98
N LEU A 19 -2.89 3.55 5.66
CA LEU A 19 -3.05 4.78 6.44
C LEU A 19 -2.51 4.57 7.86
N HIS A 20 -2.04 5.67 8.47
CA HIS A 20 -1.75 5.68 9.89
C HIS A 20 -3.05 5.52 10.68
N TRP A 21 -3.06 4.74 11.76
CA TRP A 21 -4.26 4.39 12.51
C TRP A 21 -5.12 5.59 12.92
N ARG A 22 -4.49 6.70 13.37
CA ARG A 22 -5.20 7.96 13.69
C ARG A 22 -6.00 8.52 12.51
N ARG A 23 -5.41 8.45 11.31
CA ARG A 23 -6.06 8.92 10.07
C ARG A 23 -7.16 7.96 9.63
N PHE A 24 -6.93 6.66 9.77
CA PHE A 24 -7.94 5.64 9.51
C PHE A 24 -9.16 5.83 10.43
N PHE A 25 -8.95 6.00 11.73
CA PHE A 25 -10.04 6.22 12.68
C PHE A 25 -10.89 7.46 12.34
N ARG A 26 -10.26 8.58 11.98
CA ARG A 26 -10.97 9.81 11.61
C ARG A 26 -11.73 9.69 10.28
N ARG A 27 -11.16 9.00 9.30
CA ARG A 27 -11.71 8.93 7.93
C ARG A 27 -12.60 7.70 7.71
N GLN A 28 -12.49 6.69 8.56
CA GLN A 28 -13.24 5.42 8.55
C GLN A 28 -13.02 4.51 7.33
N PHE A 29 -12.17 4.89 6.37
CA PHE A 29 -11.79 4.05 5.23
C PHE A 29 -10.37 4.35 4.73
N ASN A 30 -9.79 3.38 4.02
CA ASN A 30 -8.56 3.55 3.24
C ASN A 30 -8.87 3.41 1.74
N GLN A 31 -8.82 4.52 0.99
CA GLN A 31 -9.11 4.52 -0.45
C GLN A 31 -8.25 3.55 -1.25
N SER A 32 -6.96 3.48 -0.92
CA SER A 32 -6.04 2.57 -1.60
C SER A 32 -6.41 1.11 -1.30
N ALA A 33 -6.90 0.79 -0.09
CA ALA A 33 -7.41 -0.55 0.24
C ALA A 33 -8.65 -0.91 -0.57
N GLU A 34 -9.58 0.02 -0.78
CA GLU A 34 -10.77 -0.23 -1.58
C GLU A 34 -10.44 -0.41 -3.08
N LEU A 35 -9.52 0.41 -3.61
CA LEU A 35 -9.01 0.24 -4.98
C LEU A 35 -8.28 -1.10 -5.13
N ALA A 36 -7.41 -1.44 -4.17
CA ALA A 36 -6.67 -2.70 -4.18
C ALA A 36 -7.58 -3.92 -4.13
N ARG A 37 -8.64 -3.88 -3.32
CA ARG A 37 -9.67 -4.92 -3.25
C ARG A 37 -10.36 -5.11 -4.61
N ALA A 38 -10.73 -4.02 -5.26
CA ALA A 38 -11.35 -4.07 -6.59
C ALA A 38 -10.37 -4.62 -7.65
N VAL A 39 -9.11 -4.19 -7.62
CA VAL A 39 -8.06 -4.69 -8.53
C VAL A 39 -7.85 -6.19 -8.33
N SER A 40 -7.70 -6.65 -7.09
CA SER A 40 -7.59 -8.07 -6.74
C SER A 40 -8.77 -8.89 -7.27
N HIS A 41 -10.01 -8.41 -7.10
CA HIS A 41 -11.19 -9.10 -7.62
C HIS A 41 -11.18 -9.22 -9.14
N LEU A 42 -10.73 -8.18 -9.84
CA LEU A 42 -10.68 -8.15 -11.30
C LEU A 42 -9.50 -8.92 -11.89
N SER A 43 -8.39 -9.08 -11.16
CA SER A 43 -7.19 -9.77 -11.62
C SER A 43 -7.07 -11.22 -11.13
N GLY A 44 -7.82 -11.59 -10.08
CA GLY A 44 -7.69 -12.88 -9.40
C GLY A 44 -6.46 -12.97 -8.48
N LEU A 45 -5.70 -11.90 -8.33
CA LEU A 45 -4.51 -11.88 -7.46
C LEU A 45 -4.90 -11.86 -5.97
N PRO A 46 -4.13 -12.52 -5.09
CA PRO A 46 -4.32 -12.41 -3.64
C PRO A 46 -4.24 -10.97 -3.14
N PHE A 47 -5.08 -10.63 -2.15
CA PHE A 47 -5.11 -9.32 -1.52
C PHE A 47 -4.58 -9.39 -0.08
N SER A 48 -3.48 -8.70 0.21
CA SER A 48 -2.84 -8.66 1.54
C SER A 48 -2.84 -7.24 2.13
N PRO A 49 -3.96 -6.79 2.74
CA PRO A 49 -4.06 -5.42 3.31
C PRO A 49 -3.20 -5.20 4.55
N SER A 50 -2.78 -6.26 5.23
CA SER A 50 -1.95 -6.23 6.45
C SER A 50 -0.46 -6.40 6.18
N ALA A 51 -0.05 -6.63 4.93
CA ALA A 51 1.33 -6.85 4.50
C ALA A 51 2.26 -5.68 4.88
N VAL A 52 1.74 -4.45 4.80
CA VAL A 52 2.50 -3.24 5.13
C VAL A 52 1.73 -2.43 6.16
N ARG A 53 2.42 -1.93 7.18
CA ARG A 53 1.86 -1.02 8.20
C ARG A 53 2.53 0.34 8.13
N ARG A 54 1.74 1.40 8.33
CA ARG A 54 2.26 2.76 8.51
C ARG A 54 2.49 3.03 9.99
N VAL A 55 3.75 3.19 10.38
CA VAL A 55 4.19 3.34 11.77
C VAL A 55 4.49 4.78 12.18
N LYS A 56 4.63 5.69 11.20
CA LYS A 56 4.90 7.12 11.43
C LYS A 56 3.67 7.96 11.08
N LEU A 57 3.32 8.89 11.95
CA LEU A 57 2.42 9.98 11.59
C LEU A 57 3.18 10.99 10.73
N THR A 58 2.67 11.26 9.53
CA THR A 58 3.32 12.12 8.54
C THR A 58 2.42 13.30 8.18
N ARG A 59 3.00 14.41 7.71
CA ARG A 59 2.23 15.52 7.12
C ARG A 59 1.59 15.08 5.80
N GLN A 60 0.59 15.84 5.33
CA GLN A 60 0.08 15.62 3.97
C GLN A 60 1.19 15.95 2.95
N GLN A 61 1.33 15.14 1.91
CA GLN A 61 2.33 15.34 0.86
C GLN A 61 1.99 16.52 -0.06
N VAL A 62 0.70 16.92 -0.13
CA VAL A 62 0.24 18.04 -0.95
C VAL A 62 0.90 19.32 -0.42
N GLY A 63 1.52 20.08 -1.33
CA GLY A 63 2.23 21.31 -0.99
C GLY A 63 3.66 21.11 -0.48
N LEU A 64 4.14 19.88 -0.28
CA LEU A 64 5.55 19.62 0.06
C LEU A 64 6.43 19.58 -1.20
N GLU A 65 7.66 20.06 -1.06
CA GLU A 65 8.71 19.92 -2.07
C GLU A 65 9.26 18.48 -2.09
N ARG A 66 10.08 18.14 -3.11
CA ARG A 66 10.60 16.77 -3.27
C ARG A 66 11.33 16.28 -2.02
N GLN A 67 12.27 17.07 -1.51
CA GLN A 67 13.07 16.70 -0.34
C GLN A 67 12.19 16.46 0.89
N ASP A 68 11.24 17.38 1.13
CA ASP A 68 10.28 17.23 2.22
C ASP A 68 9.42 15.98 2.08
N ARG A 69 9.01 15.63 0.85
CA ARG A 69 8.22 14.40 0.61
C ARG A 69 9.00 13.15 0.95
N GLU A 70 10.29 13.11 0.59
CA GLU A 70 11.20 12.00 0.90
C GLU A 70 11.39 11.86 2.42
N ASP A 71 11.67 12.96 3.12
CA ASP A 71 11.87 12.95 4.56
C ASP A 71 10.57 12.66 5.34
N ASN A 72 9.44 13.10 4.80
CA ASN A 72 8.13 12.80 5.34
C ASN A 72 7.84 11.28 5.30
N VAL A 73 8.17 10.59 4.20
CA VAL A 73 7.94 9.12 4.07
C VAL A 73 9.07 8.26 4.62
N ARG A 74 10.25 8.82 4.87
CA ARG A 74 11.39 8.09 5.44
C ARG A 74 10.98 7.38 6.73
N ALA A 75 11.23 6.07 6.77
CA ALA A 75 10.85 5.15 7.85
C ALA A 75 9.36 5.15 8.23
N ALA A 76 8.46 5.59 7.34
CA ALA A 76 7.04 5.69 7.63
C ALA A 76 6.30 4.35 7.54
N PHE A 77 6.85 3.39 6.80
CA PHE A 77 6.24 2.10 6.52
C PHE A 77 7.14 0.95 6.98
N ARG A 78 6.52 -0.15 7.40
CA ARG A 78 7.21 -1.39 7.79
C ARG A 78 6.40 -2.60 7.35
N VAL A 79 7.09 -3.69 7.02
CA VAL A 79 6.52 -5.03 6.92
C VAL A 79 6.54 -5.64 8.32
N PRO A 80 5.40 -6.03 8.91
CA PRO A 80 5.38 -6.78 10.16
C PRO A 80 6.05 -8.15 9.99
N THR A 81 6.74 -8.64 11.01
CA THR A 81 7.43 -9.95 10.97
C THR A 81 6.47 -11.09 10.61
N GLU A 82 5.25 -11.05 11.14
CA GLU A 82 4.21 -12.03 10.83
C GLU A 82 3.78 -12.05 9.35
N ALA A 83 4.01 -10.97 8.61
CA ALA A 83 3.65 -10.83 7.20
C ALA A 83 4.85 -10.98 6.25
N GLU A 84 6.07 -11.16 6.78
CA GLU A 84 7.29 -11.24 5.96
C GLU A 84 7.22 -12.38 4.95
N ILE A 85 6.69 -13.54 5.35
CA ILE A 85 6.55 -14.72 4.50
C ILE A 85 5.55 -14.52 3.35
N GLU A 86 4.61 -13.57 3.50
CA GLU A 86 3.65 -13.24 2.45
C GLU A 86 4.25 -12.37 1.34
N ILE A 87 5.37 -11.68 1.62
CA ILE A 87 5.95 -10.66 0.74
C ILE A 87 7.31 -11.08 0.20
N ALA A 88 8.13 -11.74 1.01
CA ALA A 88 9.51 -12.07 0.66
C ALA A 88 9.57 -12.87 -0.65
N GLY A 89 10.38 -12.38 -1.59
CA GLY A 89 10.57 -13.00 -2.90
C GLY A 89 9.40 -12.86 -3.88
N ARG A 90 8.31 -12.16 -3.53
CA ARG A 90 7.15 -11.94 -4.39
C ARG A 90 7.17 -10.58 -5.08
N ARG A 91 6.57 -10.51 -6.27
CA ARG A 91 6.31 -9.28 -7.00
C ARG A 91 5.02 -8.65 -6.48
N VAL A 92 5.16 -7.55 -5.76
CA VAL A 92 4.04 -6.86 -5.10
C VAL A 92 3.50 -5.75 -6.01
N LEU A 93 2.21 -5.83 -6.34
CA LEU A 93 1.48 -4.71 -6.94
C LEU A 93 1.00 -3.77 -5.82
N LEU A 94 1.67 -2.63 -5.68
CA LEU A 94 1.31 -1.60 -4.70
C LEU A 94 0.24 -0.67 -5.28
N ILE A 95 -0.85 -0.48 -4.53
CA ILE A 95 -1.99 0.39 -4.91
C ILE A 95 -2.14 1.55 -3.93
#